data_AF-A0A9E5IN71-F1
#
_entry.id   AF-A0A9E5IN71-F1
#
_cell.length_a   1.000
_cell.length_b   1.000
_cell.length_c   1.000
_cell.angle_alpha   90.00
_cell.angle_beta   90.00
_cell.angle_gamma   90.00
#
_symmetry.space_group_name_H-M   'P 1'
#
loop_
_entity.id
_entity.type
_entity.pdbx_description
1 polymer ?
#
loop_
_entity_poly.entity_id
_entity_poly.type
_entity_poly.pdbx_seq_one_letter_code
_entity_poly.pdbx_strand_id
1 'polypeptide(L)'
;MSRTLKLSLVFAGIFACGVVVGFVGAQRFPSPPHRAQATAQPNPVPSDGFGPQQLKRYSSGLGLSEEQKIAITPIMEKAGEELRQLRRESFRQTTTIIEAMEAAVSELLTPAQREKLVVLQAEQRARMKAKMDERLRRRGESGERREGDDPSRRPEPRPAGEPPSAPTAEPGKDSR
;
A
#
# COMPACT_ATOMS: atom_id res chain seq x y z
N MET A 1 17.85 17.32 -49.68
CA MET A 1 17.41 16.68 -48.41
C MET A 1 16.52 17.65 -47.63
N SER A 2 15.25 17.28 -47.43
CA SER A 2 14.27 18.11 -46.71
C SER A 2 14.69 18.34 -45.25
N ARG A 3 14.35 19.50 -44.67
CA ARG A 3 14.63 19.83 -43.25
C ARG A 3 14.07 18.75 -42.30
N THR A 4 12.96 18.13 -42.68
CA THR A 4 12.31 17.04 -41.95
C THR A 4 13.22 15.81 -41.81
N LEU A 5 13.90 15.39 -42.89
CA LEU A 5 14.86 14.28 -42.85
C LEU A 5 16.06 14.58 -41.94
N LYS A 6 16.52 15.83 -41.91
CA LYS A 6 17.61 16.26 -41.02
C LYS A 6 17.18 16.27 -39.56
N LEU A 7 15.97 16.75 -39.25
CA LEU A 7 15.43 16.70 -37.88
C LEU A 7 15.25 15.26 -37.39
N SER A 8 14.68 14.37 -38.23
CA SER A 8 14.52 12.96 -37.86
C SER A 8 15.86 12.28 -37.56
N LEU A 9 16.92 12.60 -38.30
CA LEU A 9 18.27 12.07 -38.07
C LEU A 9 18.88 12.57 -36.75
N VAL A 10 18.66 13.83 -36.40
CA VAL A 10 19.13 14.41 -35.13
C VAL A 10 18.41 13.76 -33.94
N PHE A 11 17.08 13.60 -34.01
CA PHE A 11 16.32 12.94 -32.96
C PHE A 11 16.68 11.45 -32.82
N ALA A 12 16.87 10.75 -33.93
CA ALA A 12 17.32 9.36 -33.91
C ALA A 12 18.72 9.22 -33.28
N GLY A 13 19.63 10.17 -33.55
CA GLY A 13 20.95 10.21 -32.92
C GLY A 13 20.89 10.42 -31.40
N ILE A 14 20.08 11.37 -30.92
CA ILE A 14 19.92 11.63 -29.48
C ILE A 14 19.32 10.41 -28.77
N PHE A 15 18.31 9.77 -29.38
CA PHE A 15 17.68 8.58 -28.83
C PHE A 15 18.66 7.40 -28.76
N ALA A 16 19.46 7.18 -29.81
CA ALA A 16 20.49 6.15 -29.83
C ALA A 16 21.56 6.38 -28.75
N CYS A 17 22.02 7.62 -28.54
CA CYS A 17 22.93 7.95 -27.45
C CYS A 17 22.31 7.68 -26.07
N GLY A 18 21.03 8.00 -25.87
CA GLY A 18 20.31 7.72 -24.61
C GLY A 18 20.24 6.23 -24.28
N VAL A 19 19.96 5.38 -25.28
CA VAL A 19 19.91 3.92 -25.10
C VAL A 19 21.28 3.35 -24.73
N VAL A 20 22.36 3.80 -25.39
CA VAL A 20 23.72 3.34 -25.10
C VAL A 20 24.18 3.76 -23.70
N VAL A 21 23.90 5.01 -23.30
CA VAL A 21 24.24 5.50 -21.95
C VAL A 21 23.44 4.78 -20.86
N GLY A 22 22.14 4.54 -21.08
CA GLY A 22 21.30 3.78 -20.14
C GLY A 22 21.76 2.32 -19.98
N PHE A 23 22.12 1.65 -21.09
CA PHE A 23 22.57 0.26 -21.07
C PHE A 23 23.93 0.09 -20.39
N VAL A 24 24.90 0.96 -20.68
CA VAL A 24 26.24 0.92 -20.06
C VAL A 24 26.17 1.33 -18.58
N GLY A 25 25.33 2.29 -18.23
CA GLY A 25 25.08 2.70 -16.85
C GLY A 25 24.51 1.57 -15.99
N ALA A 26 23.53 0.83 -16.50
CA ALA A 26 22.91 -0.30 -15.80
C ALA A 26 23.86 -1.50 -15.60
N GLN A 27 24.85 -1.68 -16.48
CA GLN A 27 25.84 -2.76 -16.36
C GLN A 27 27.02 -2.42 -15.44
N ARG A 28 27.42 -1.14 -15.34
CA ARG A 28 28.56 -0.73 -14.50
C ARG A 28 28.20 -0.34 -13.08
N PHE A 29 26.95 0.02 -12.82
CA PHE A 29 26.45 0.33 -11.49
C PHE A 29 25.26 -0.58 -11.19
N PRO A 30 25.46 -1.82 -10.68
CA PRO A 30 24.36 -2.57 -10.12
C PRO A 30 23.79 -1.75 -8.98
N SER A 31 22.54 -1.29 -9.14
CA SER A 31 21.80 -0.64 -8.07
C SER A 31 21.97 -1.48 -6.80
N PRO A 32 22.32 -0.89 -5.65
CA PRO A 32 22.31 -1.63 -4.40
C PRO A 32 20.95 -2.33 -4.28
N PRO A 33 20.87 -3.57 -3.78
CA PRO A 33 19.58 -4.22 -3.59
C PRO A 33 18.77 -3.24 -2.78
N HIS A 34 17.73 -2.68 -3.41
CA HIS A 34 16.66 -2.04 -2.69
C HIS A 34 16.23 -3.09 -1.70
N ARG A 35 16.74 -2.94 -0.46
CA ARG A 35 16.16 -3.51 0.75
C ARG A 35 14.69 -3.40 0.50
N ALA A 36 14.01 -4.54 0.44
CA ALA A 36 12.60 -4.64 0.24
C ALA A 36 11.90 -3.74 1.28
N GLN A 37 11.82 -2.44 0.98
CA GLN A 37 10.64 -1.67 1.23
C GLN A 37 9.64 -2.42 0.39
N ALA A 38 9.05 -3.43 1.04
CA ALA A 38 7.65 -3.70 0.88
C ALA A 38 7.05 -2.34 0.60
N THR A 39 6.59 -2.16 -0.64
CA THR A 39 5.50 -1.28 -0.91
C THR A 39 4.40 -1.77 0.03
N ALA A 40 4.47 -1.34 1.29
CA ALA A 40 3.36 -1.24 2.18
C ALA A 40 2.48 -0.23 1.46
N GLN A 41 1.77 -0.73 0.44
CA GLN A 41 0.60 -0.06 -0.05
C GLN A 41 -0.18 0.24 1.22
N PRO A 42 -0.51 1.51 1.48
CA PRO A 42 -1.29 1.85 2.65
C PRO A 42 -2.51 0.95 2.60
N ASN A 43 -2.60 0.03 3.57
CA ASN A 43 -3.74 -0.86 3.68
C ASN A 43 -4.96 0.05 3.70
N PRO A 44 -5.89 -0.03 2.72
CA PRO A 44 -7.09 0.77 2.79
C PRO A 44 -7.82 0.31 4.04
N VAL A 45 -7.82 1.19 5.05
CA VAL A 45 -8.45 0.93 6.34
C VAL A 45 -9.92 0.62 6.05
N PRO A 46 -10.47 -0.50 6.56
CA PRO A 46 -11.86 -0.88 6.31
C PRO A 46 -12.80 0.28 6.59
N SER A 47 -13.65 0.61 5.62
CA SER A 47 -14.63 1.72 5.66
C SER A 47 -15.57 1.70 6.86
N ASP A 48 -15.74 0.52 7.44
CA ASP A 48 -16.77 0.29 8.44
C ASP A 48 -16.24 0.45 9.86
N GLY A 49 -14.93 0.71 10.04
CA GLY A 49 -14.29 0.69 11.34
C GLY A 49 -13.78 2.03 11.87
N PHE A 50 -13.88 3.15 11.13
CA PHE A 50 -13.12 4.37 11.49
C PHE A 50 -13.39 4.82 12.94
N GLY A 51 -14.65 5.10 13.30
CA GLY A 51 -15.01 5.57 14.65
C GLY A 51 -14.59 4.57 15.74
N PRO A 52 -15.07 3.32 15.73
CA PRO A 52 -14.73 2.32 16.75
C PRO A 52 -13.22 2.00 16.83
N GLN A 53 -12.54 1.93 15.69
CA GLN A 53 -11.11 1.63 15.65
C GLN A 53 -10.26 2.79 16.17
N GLN A 54 -10.72 4.03 15.93
CA GLN A 54 -10.03 5.21 16.40
C GLN A 54 -10.31 5.47 17.88
N LEU A 55 -11.54 5.22 18.35
CA LEU A 55 -11.88 5.19 19.77
C LEU A 55 -11.03 4.16 20.52
N LYS A 56 -10.88 2.94 19.96
CA LYS A 56 -10.01 1.89 20.55
C LYS A 56 -8.56 2.36 20.69
N ARG A 57 -8.03 3.05 19.67
CA ARG A 57 -6.66 3.62 19.71
C ARG A 57 -6.53 4.70 20.77
N TYR A 58 -7.50 5.60 20.89
CA TYR A 58 -7.48 6.65 21.91
C TYR A 58 -7.67 6.10 23.32
N SER A 59 -8.57 5.14 23.51
CA SER A 59 -8.75 4.50 24.81
C SER A 59 -7.48 3.79 25.27
N SER A 60 -6.78 3.09 24.37
CA SER A 60 -5.53 2.40 24.72
C SER A 60 -4.33 3.33 24.90
N GLY A 61 -4.28 4.44 24.14
CA GLY A 61 -3.13 5.34 24.13
C GLY A 61 -3.20 6.45 25.19
N LEU A 62 -4.41 6.88 25.55
CA LEU A 62 -4.64 8.02 26.46
C LEU A 62 -5.16 7.60 27.83
N GLY A 63 -5.47 6.31 28.04
CA GLY A 63 -6.00 5.84 29.31
C GLY A 63 -7.34 6.48 29.69
N LEU A 64 -8.24 6.63 28.72
CA LEU A 64 -9.54 7.29 28.94
C LEU A 64 -10.36 6.59 30.03
N SER A 65 -10.95 7.38 30.93
CA SER A 65 -11.96 6.90 31.89
C SER A 65 -13.26 6.48 31.19
N GLU A 66 -14.11 5.71 31.86
CA GLU A 66 -15.40 5.28 31.29
C GLU A 66 -16.32 6.46 30.96
N GLU A 67 -16.39 7.47 31.82
CA GLU A 67 -17.16 8.69 31.56
C GLU A 67 -16.67 9.43 30.31
N GLN A 68 -15.36 9.51 30.11
CA GLN A 68 -14.77 10.10 28.91
C GLN A 68 -15.05 9.27 27.66
N LYS A 69 -15.01 7.93 27.75
CA LYS A 69 -15.38 7.06 26.62
C LYS A 69 -16.83 7.28 26.22
N ILE A 70 -17.75 7.35 27.18
CA ILE A 70 -19.18 7.61 26.93
C ILE A 70 -19.35 8.97 26.22
N ALA A 71 -18.64 10.00 26.67
CA ALA A 71 -18.71 11.33 26.05
C ALA A 71 -18.10 11.39 24.64
N ILE A 72 -17.00 10.67 24.38
CA ILE A 72 -16.27 10.73 23.10
C ILE A 72 -16.89 9.83 22.04
N THR A 73 -17.52 8.72 22.44
CA THR A 73 -18.15 7.74 21.53
C THR A 73 -19.07 8.40 20.49
N PRO A 74 -20.08 9.22 20.85
CA PRO A 74 -20.98 9.83 19.86
C PRO A 74 -20.25 10.78 18.89
N ILE A 75 -19.16 11.42 19.32
CA ILE A 75 -18.34 12.29 18.45
C ILE A 75 -17.65 11.43 17.38
N MET A 76 -17.06 10.31 17.78
CA MET A 76 -16.35 9.39 16.88
C MET A 76 -17.30 8.68 15.92
N GLU A 77 -18.50 8.31 16.39
CA GLU A 77 -19.55 7.71 15.55
C GLU A 77 -20.01 8.69 14.46
N LYS A 78 -20.36 9.91 14.86
CA LYS A 78 -20.76 10.97 13.92
C LYS A 78 -19.69 11.25 12.88
N ALA A 79 -18.43 11.42 13.30
CA ALA A 79 -17.32 11.62 12.37
C ALA A 79 -17.12 10.42 11.42
N GLY A 80 -17.31 9.20 11.94
CA GLY A 80 -17.28 7.98 11.14
C GLY A 80 -18.38 7.95 10.06
N GLU A 81 -19.59 8.39 10.40
CA GLU A 81 -20.70 8.49 9.45
C GLU A 81 -20.48 9.55 8.38
N GLU A 82 -20.03 10.75 8.77
CA GLU A 82 -19.69 11.83 7.84
C GLU A 82 -18.61 11.39 6.85
N LEU A 83 -17.55 10.73 7.32
CA LEU A 83 -16.50 10.18 6.45
C LEU A 83 -17.02 9.09 5.51
N ARG A 84 -17.95 8.24 5.98
CA ARG A 84 -18.61 7.22 5.12
C ARG A 84 -19.46 7.88 4.04
N GLN A 85 -20.21 8.94 4.38
CA GLN A 85 -21.01 9.70 3.42
C GLN A 85 -20.11 10.36 2.37
N LEU A 86 -19.08 11.08 2.80
CA LEU A 86 -18.11 11.72 1.92
C LEU A 86 -17.49 10.72 0.94
N ARG A 87 -17.06 9.55 1.44
CA ARG A 87 -16.47 8.52 0.58
C ARG A 87 -17.43 8.00 -0.48
N ARG A 88 -18.71 7.76 -0.12
CA ARG A 88 -19.73 7.33 -1.08
C ARG A 88 -19.96 8.38 -2.16
N GLU A 89 -20.02 9.64 -1.75
CA GLU A 89 -20.24 10.75 -2.67
C GLU A 89 -19.03 10.93 -3.61
N SER A 90 -17.82 10.98 -3.07
CA SER A 90 -16.60 11.06 -3.87
C SER A 90 -16.47 9.89 -4.85
N PHE A 91 -16.86 8.68 -4.43
CA PHE A 91 -16.84 7.51 -5.32
C PHE A 91 -17.81 7.65 -6.49
N ARG A 92 -19.04 8.11 -6.23
CA ARG A 92 -20.03 8.39 -7.29
C ARG A 92 -19.52 9.44 -8.26
N GLN A 93 -19.05 10.58 -7.75
CA GLN A 93 -18.51 11.67 -8.57
C GLN A 93 -17.33 11.21 -9.43
N THR A 94 -16.40 10.45 -8.83
CA THR A 94 -15.26 9.89 -9.56
C THR A 94 -15.71 8.94 -10.68
N THR A 95 -16.74 8.13 -10.42
CA THR A 95 -17.29 7.20 -11.41
C THR A 95 -17.88 7.96 -12.60
N THR A 96 -18.68 8.99 -12.33
CA THR A 96 -19.25 9.86 -13.37
C THR A 96 -18.18 10.56 -14.21
N ILE A 97 -17.11 11.06 -13.57
CA ILE A 97 -15.99 11.70 -14.29
C ILE A 97 -15.29 10.70 -15.21
N ILE A 98 -15.04 9.49 -14.73
CA ILE A 98 -14.40 8.43 -15.52
C ILE A 98 -15.29 8.05 -16.71
N GLU A 99 -16.59 7.82 -16.49
CA GLU A 99 -17.53 7.47 -17.56
C GLU A 99 -17.60 8.56 -18.64
N ALA A 100 -17.66 9.84 -18.24
CA ALA A 100 -17.66 10.95 -19.18
C ALA A 100 -16.36 11.03 -19.99
N MET A 101 -15.21 10.83 -19.34
CA MET A 101 -13.91 10.76 -20.01
C MET A 101 -13.86 9.59 -21.01
N GLU A 102 -14.32 8.40 -20.61
CA GLU A 102 -14.35 7.21 -21.47
C GLU A 102 -15.25 7.43 -22.69
N ALA A 103 -16.41 8.06 -22.51
CA ALA A 103 -17.31 8.42 -23.61
C ALA A 103 -16.60 9.35 -24.60
N ALA A 104 -15.98 10.44 -24.12
CA ALA A 104 -15.26 11.39 -24.95
C ALA A 104 -14.07 10.74 -25.69
N VAL A 105 -13.32 9.85 -25.05
CA VAL A 105 -12.25 9.09 -25.71
C VAL A 105 -12.83 8.18 -26.79
N SER A 106 -13.95 7.49 -26.50
CA SER A 106 -14.55 6.54 -27.44
C SER A 106 -14.98 7.19 -28.76
N GLU A 107 -15.41 8.45 -28.74
CA GLU A 107 -15.82 9.20 -29.93
C GLU A 107 -14.66 9.39 -30.91
N LEU A 108 -13.44 9.54 -30.40
CA LEU A 108 -12.21 9.76 -31.18
C LEU A 108 -11.60 8.46 -31.74
N LEU A 109 -12.08 7.29 -31.30
CA LEU A 109 -11.51 6.00 -31.68
C LEU A 109 -12.15 5.43 -32.95
N THR A 110 -11.36 4.69 -33.73
CA THR A 110 -11.92 3.86 -34.81
C THR A 110 -12.75 2.70 -34.24
N PRO A 111 -13.67 2.09 -35.01
CA PRO A 111 -14.48 0.97 -34.53
C PRO A 111 -13.62 -0.18 -33.95
N ALA A 112 -12.55 -0.56 -34.65
CA ALA A 112 -11.62 -1.60 -34.19
C ALA A 112 -10.87 -1.22 -32.89
N GLN A 113 -10.63 0.08 -32.65
CA GLN A 113 -10.03 0.55 -31.41
C GLN A 113 -11.04 0.58 -30.25
N ARG A 114 -12.32 0.87 -30.51
CA ARG A 114 -13.40 0.82 -29.51
C ARG A 114 -13.59 -0.60 -28.98
N GLU A 115 -13.59 -1.60 -29.86
CA GLU A 115 -13.66 -3.00 -29.44
C GLU A 115 -12.50 -3.38 -28.52
N LYS A 116 -11.27 -2.95 -28.84
CA LYS A 116 -10.11 -3.16 -27.96
C LYS A 116 -10.26 -2.44 -26.62
N LEU A 117 -10.81 -1.23 -26.60
CA LEU A 117 -11.06 -0.49 -25.36
C LEU A 117 -12.01 -1.25 -24.42
N VAL A 118 -13.09 -1.82 -24.97
CA VAL A 118 -14.05 -2.64 -24.20
C VAL A 118 -13.36 -3.84 -23.54
N VAL A 119 -12.49 -4.53 -24.28
CA VAL A 119 -11.71 -5.67 -23.75
C VAL A 119 -10.78 -5.21 -22.63
N LEU A 120 -10.04 -4.12 -22.82
CA LEU A 120 -9.14 -3.57 -21.80
C LEU A 120 -9.88 -3.17 -20.51
N GLN A 121 -11.05 -2.55 -20.64
CA GLN A 121 -11.89 -2.19 -19.50
C GLN A 121 -12.40 -3.44 -18.76
N ALA A 122 -12.84 -4.46 -19.49
CA ALA A 122 -13.30 -5.72 -18.89
C ALA A 122 -12.17 -6.42 -18.11
N GLU A 123 -10.97 -6.47 -18.68
CA GLU A 123 -9.80 -7.01 -17.99
C GLU A 123 -9.46 -6.22 -16.73
N GLN A 124 -9.48 -4.89 -16.80
CA GLN A 124 -9.21 -4.04 -15.65
C GLN A 124 -10.22 -4.28 -14.52
N ARG A 125 -11.52 -4.37 -14.85
CA ARG A 125 -12.59 -4.68 -13.90
C ARG A 125 -12.39 -6.07 -13.27
N ALA A 126 -12.05 -7.07 -14.07
CA ALA A 126 -11.78 -8.42 -13.58
C ALA A 126 -10.57 -8.46 -12.62
N ARG A 127 -9.47 -7.77 -12.96
CA ARG A 127 -8.27 -7.67 -12.11
C ARG A 127 -8.59 -6.97 -10.79
N MET A 128 -9.38 -5.90 -10.82
CA MET A 128 -9.79 -5.18 -9.61
C MET A 128 -10.69 -6.04 -8.72
N LYS A 129 -11.66 -6.74 -9.31
CA LYS A 129 -12.54 -7.68 -8.59
C LYS A 129 -11.73 -8.80 -7.92
N ALA A 130 -10.83 -9.45 -8.67
CA ALA A 130 -9.98 -10.51 -8.13
C ALA A 130 -9.10 -10.02 -6.96
N LYS A 131 -8.52 -8.81 -7.06
CA LYS A 131 -7.77 -8.20 -5.95
C LYS A 131 -8.64 -7.90 -4.72
N MET A 132 -9.90 -7.50 -4.93
CA MET A 132 -10.83 -7.25 -3.83
C MET A 132 -11.27 -8.55 -3.16
N ASP A 133 -11.59 -9.57 -3.94
CA ASP A 133 -11.98 -10.89 -3.44
C ASP A 133 -10.82 -11.53 -2.64
N GLU A 134 -9.59 -11.46 -3.16
CA GLU A 134 -8.39 -11.92 -2.45
C GLU A 134 -8.20 -11.19 -1.10
N ARG A 135 -8.45 -9.88 -1.06
CA ARG A 135 -8.39 -9.12 0.19
C ARG A 135 -9.45 -9.55 1.19
N LEU A 136 -10.66 -9.83 0.72
CA LEU A 136 -11.75 -10.33 1.57
C LEU A 136 -11.43 -11.71 2.13
N ARG A 137 -10.89 -12.61 1.31
CA ARG A 137 -10.43 -13.95 1.74
C ARG A 137 -9.36 -13.86 2.83
N ARG A 138 -8.29 -13.10 2.59
CA ARG A 138 -7.21 -12.90 3.59
C ARG A 138 -7.73 -12.34 4.91
N ARG A 139 -8.73 -11.46 4.86
CA ARG A 139 -9.35 -10.89 6.06
C ARG A 139 -10.16 -11.93 6.83
N GLY A 140 -10.92 -12.79 6.15
CA GLY A 140 -11.65 -13.89 6.76
C GLY A 140 -10.71 -14.88 7.46
N GLU A 141 -9.69 -15.34 6.75
CA GLU A 141 -8.69 -16.29 7.27
C GLU A 141 -7.88 -15.74 8.45
N SER A 142 -7.59 -14.42 8.44
CA SER A 142 -6.90 -13.75 9.56
C SER A 142 -7.80 -13.54 10.79
N GLY A 143 -9.11 -13.58 10.61
CA GLY A 143 -10.09 -13.57 11.69
C GLY A 143 -10.11 -14.91 12.43
N GLU A 144 -10.21 -16.01 11.68
CA GLU A 144 -10.25 -17.38 12.24
C GLU A 144 -8.96 -17.78 12.96
N ARG A 145 -7.78 -17.38 12.46
CA ARG A 145 -6.51 -17.71 13.13
C ARG A 145 -6.30 -17.04 14.49
N ARG A 146 -7.07 -16.00 14.84
CA ARG A 146 -6.98 -15.32 16.14
C ARG A 146 -7.86 -15.94 17.22
N GLU A 147 -8.82 -16.77 16.84
CA GLU A 147 -9.79 -17.38 17.79
C GLU A 147 -9.27 -18.71 18.37
N GLY A 148 -8.16 -19.24 17.85
CA GLY A 148 -7.49 -20.45 18.34
C GLY A 148 -6.15 -20.22 19.05
N ASP A 149 -5.75 -18.98 19.30
CA ASP A 149 -4.49 -18.68 20.00
C ASP A 149 -4.73 -18.81 21.51
N ASP A 150 -4.51 -20.02 22.02
CA ASP A 150 -4.44 -20.35 23.44
C ASP A 150 -3.52 -19.33 24.17
N PRO A 151 -4.03 -18.54 25.13
CA PRO A 151 -3.23 -17.56 25.88
C PRO A 151 -2.05 -18.20 26.63
N SER A 152 -2.00 -19.54 26.74
CA SER A 152 -0.93 -20.30 27.37
C SER A 152 0.39 -20.35 26.57
N ARG A 153 0.42 -19.87 25.31
CA ARG A 153 1.65 -19.79 24.48
C ARG A 153 2.29 -18.41 24.41
N ARG A 154 1.91 -17.48 25.29
CA ARG A 154 2.68 -16.24 25.45
C ARG A 154 4.04 -16.62 26.06
N PRO A 155 5.18 -16.42 25.37
CA PRO A 155 6.47 -16.56 26.04
C PRO A 155 6.46 -15.57 27.20
N GLU A 156 6.70 -16.06 28.42
CA GLU A 156 6.74 -15.22 29.60
C GLU A 156 7.66 -14.01 29.34
N PRO A 157 7.26 -12.80 29.72
CA PRO A 157 8.19 -11.68 29.73
C PRO A 157 9.36 -12.07 30.64
N ARG A 158 10.56 -12.15 30.07
CA ARG A 158 11.80 -12.33 30.84
C ARG A 158 11.76 -11.38 32.03
N PRO A 159 11.95 -11.86 33.27
CA PRO A 159 11.92 -11.01 34.44
C PRO A 159 12.96 -9.90 34.27
N ALA A 160 12.52 -8.66 34.41
CA ALA A 160 13.37 -7.49 34.42
C ALA A 160 14.28 -7.57 35.66
N GLY A 161 15.52 -8.02 35.49
CA GLY A 161 16.41 -8.16 36.65
C GLY A 161 17.79 -8.77 36.48
N GLU A 162 18.20 -9.27 35.30
CA GLU A 162 19.59 -9.72 35.12
C GLU A 162 20.39 -8.68 34.30
N PRO A 163 21.33 -7.94 34.92
CA PRO A 163 22.31 -7.18 34.16
C PRO A 163 23.15 -8.15 33.32
N PRO A 164 23.58 -7.76 32.11
CA PRO A 164 24.45 -8.60 31.30
C PRO A 164 25.73 -8.90 32.09
N SER A 165 25.95 -10.18 32.40
CA SER A 165 27.22 -10.66 32.96
C SER A 165 28.35 -10.15 32.08
N ALA A 166 29.22 -9.33 32.68
CA ALA A 166 30.42 -8.83 32.04
C ALA A 166 31.25 -10.00 31.46
N PRO A 167 31.96 -9.80 30.33
CA PRO A 167 32.88 -10.79 29.84
C PRO A 167 33.94 -11.06 30.91
N THR A 168 33.99 -12.29 31.40
CA THR A 168 35.06 -12.81 32.25
C THR A 168 36.38 -12.59 31.53
N ALA A 169 37.15 -11.61 31.99
CA ALA A 169 38.56 -11.49 31.62
C ALA A 169 39.27 -12.75 32.12
N GLU A 170 39.69 -13.62 31.21
CA GLU A 170 40.61 -14.70 31.56
C GLU A 170 41.92 -14.09 32.06
N PRO A 171 42.43 -14.53 33.24
CA PRO A 171 43.74 -14.15 33.71
C PRO A 171 44.79 -14.95 32.93
N GLY A 172 45.81 -14.25 32.42
CA GLY A 172 46.90 -14.83 31.65
C GLY A 172 47.61 -15.99 32.35
N LYS A 173 48.07 -16.94 31.53
CA LYS A 173 49.20 -17.80 31.87
C LYS A 173 50.31 -17.63 30.83
N ASP A 174 51.44 -17.22 31.38
CA ASP A 174 52.73 -16.96 30.76
C ASP A 174 53.40 -18.16 30.08
N SER A 175 54.45 -17.82 29.31
CA SER A 175 55.72 -18.55 29.16
C SER A 175 55.78 -19.79 28.25
N ARG A 176 56.25 -19.63 27.00
CA ARG A 176 57.66 -19.84 26.60
C ARG A 176 57.86 -19.63 25.11
#